data_AF-A0A8J1JI72-F1
#
_entry.id   AF-A0A8J1JI72-F1
#
_cell.length_a   1.000
_cell.length_b   1.000
_cell.length_c   1.000
_cell.angle_alpha   90.00
_cell.angle_beta   90.00
_cell.angle_gamma   90.00
#
_symmetry.space_group_name_H-M   'P 1'
#
loop_
_entity.id
_entity.type
_entity.pdbx_description
1 polymer ?
#
loop_
_entity_poly.entity_id
_entity_poly.type
_entity_poly.pdbx_seq_one_letter_code
_entity_poly.pdbx_strand_id
1 'polypeptide(L)'
;MIQGDIAVKKSRNALMCPGKSCLWPRSRKGLVLVPYTLSNNYNSTERDIIRAAMDEVTVLTCIQFVTYNNESDYLRIRPYDGCWSYIGRVGGAQDVSLMKTGCLHHGVIQHELLHSLGFQHEQCRSDRDNYININWDNISHDKERNFLKMNTQNLGSPYDYLSVMHYGKFAFATNSGKPTLEPKGNPSAMIGQRVGLSSLDVEKINRLYQCSVCGFLLADRWGDFSWNSRLYPNTSVCVWLIRVPQGKVFLQFHSLGIRPSPACAQGSVTVYDGQSKESPLLISKTCGKARPAGVVASGNLIRMDVATSGLGVNFRALYFSVKCGGSFFQPFGNFSTPNFPAKYPNATDCVWTILAPIGYKIALSIAHFDLEASQGCSHDYLVLRDSRRQQKKCGVIPLLNYTSYGRSLLIYFHSDASVEAGGFHASYYFTS
;
A
#
# COMPACT_ATOMS: atom_id res chain seq x y z
N MET A 1 -6.84 -11.19 31.18
CA MET A 1 -6.55 -9.77 31.48
C MET A 1 -5.93 -9.18 30.24
N ILE A 2 -6.48 -8.05 29.77
CA ILE A 2 -6.00 -7.35 28.57
C ILE A 2 -5.35 -6.04 29.04
N GLN A 3 -4.15 -5.73 28.55
CA GLN A 3 -3.45 -4.46 28.78
C GLN A 3 -3.41 -3.70 27.46
N GLY A 4 -4.35 -2.76 27.30
CA GLY A 4 -4.58 -2.12 26.00
C GLY A 4 -5.28 -3.09 25.06
N ASP A 5 -4.57 -3.53 24.03
CA ASP A 5 -4.92 -4.54 23.02
C ASP A 5 -4.07 -5.83 23.16
N ILE A 6 -3.20 -5.92 24.18
CA ILE A 6 -2.37 -7.10 24.42
C ILE A 6 -3.03 -8.01 25.47
N ALA A 7 -3.32 -9.25 25.08
CA ALA A 7 -3.76 -10.30 26.00
C ALA A 7 -2.57 -10.86 26.80
N VAL A 8 -2.67 -10.83 28.14
CA VAL A 8 -1.60 -11.27 29.04
C VAL A 8 -1.96 -12.62 29.68
N LYS A 9 -1.13 -13.63 29.44
CA LYS A 9 -1.07 -14.86 30.26
C LYS A 9 -0.18 -14.54 31.47
N LYS A 10 -0.59 -14.89 32.70
CA LYS A 10 0.09 -14.55 33.98
C LYS A 10 1.61 -14.88 34.07
N SER A 11 2.25 -15.43 33.04
CA SER A 11 3.64 -15.89 33.09
C SER A 11 4.51 -15.67 31.84
N ARG A 12 4.08 -14.97 30.78
CA ARG A 12 4.95 -14.78 29.59
C ARG A 12 4.75 -13.41 28.94
N ASN A 13 5.59 -12.44 29.29
CA ASN A 13 5.82 -11.26 28.47
C ASN A 13 6.68 -11.71 27.28
N ALA A 14 6.18 -11.62 26.05
CA ALA A 14 6.88 -12.09 24.85
C ALA A 14 8.22 -11.38 24.56
N LEU A 15 8.50 -10.24 25.23
CA LEU A 15 9.80 -9.58 25.19
C LEU A 15 10.90 -10.32 25.96
N MET A 16 10.52 -11.20 26.88
CA MET A 16 11.40 -12.23 27.41
C MET A 16 10.99 -13.52 26.68
N CYS A 17 11.59 -13.76 25.53
CA CYS A 17 11.43 -14.97 24.73
C CYS A 17 12.70 -15.81 24.84
N PRO A 18 12.93 -16.53 25.96
CA PRO A 18 14.17 -17.28 26.13
C PRO A 18 14.27 -18.30 25.00
N GLY A 19 15.35 -18.22 24.23
CA GLY A 19 15.63 -19.13 23.12
C GLY A 19 14.67 -19.08 21.93
N LYS A 20 14.01 -17.93 21.64
CA LYS A 20 13.04 -17.76 20.52
C LYS A 20 11.81 -18.68 20.61
N SER A 21 11.54 -19.27 21.78
CA SER A 21 10.46 -20.24 21.99
C SER A 21 9.05 -19.69 21.71
N CYS A 22 8.86 -18.39 21.77
CA CYS A 22 7.61 -17.68 21.48
C CYS A 22 7.45 -17.27 20.00
N LEU A 23 8.42 -17.52 19.11
CA LEU A 23 8.25 -17.25 17.69
C LEU A 23 7.59 -18.43 16.98
N TRP A 24 6.93 -18.16 15.85
CA TRP A 24 6.45 -19.20 14.95
C TRP A 24 7.64 -19.91 14.29
N PRO A 25 7.62 -21.25 14.18
CA PRO A 25 8.77 -22.00 13.70
C PRO A 25 9.02 -21.76 12.22
N ARG A 26 10.30 -21.55 11.88
CA ARG A 26 10.74 -21.45 10.48
C ARG A 26 11.01 -22.85 9.92
N SER A 27 10.39 -23.15 8.78
CA SER A 27 10.58 -24.39 8.04
C SER A 27 11.94 -24.45 7.34
N ARG A 28 12.34 -25.65 6.91
CA ARG A 28 13.56 -25.87 6.11
C ARG A 28 13.55 -25.14 4.76
N LYS A 29 12.36 -24.84 4.22
CA LYS A 29 12.19 -24.07 2.98
C LYS A 29 12.30 -22.55 3.21
N GLY A 30 12.61 -22.12 4.43
CA GLY A 30 12.74 -20.72 4.79
C GLY A 30 11.42 -19.98 5.04
N LEU A 31 10.27 -20.67 4.93
CA LEU A 31 8.93 -20.14 5.22
C LEU A 31 8.55 -20.31 6.69
N VAL A 32 7.69 -19.44 7.21
CA VAL A 32 7.09 -19.51 8.54
C VAL A 32 5.59 -19.72 8.37
N LEU A 33 5.09 -20.90 8.73
CA LEU A 33 3.67 -21.20 8.59
C LEU A 33 2.94 -20.82 9.88
N VAL A 34 1.86 -20.05 9.74
CA VAL A 34 0.99 -19.63 10.84
C VAL A 34 -0.40 -20.19 10.56
N PRO A 35 -0.74 -21.37 11.10
CA PRO A 35 -2.04 -21.97 10.89
C PRO A 35 -3.13 -21.12 11.55
N TYR A 36 -4.28 -20.96 10.88
CA TYR A 36 -5.40 -20.19 11.43
C TYR A 36 -6.77 -20.79 11.09
N THR A 37 -7.74 -20.41 11.90
CA THR A 37 -9.18 -20.63 11.66
C THR A 37 -9.91 -19.28 11.67
N LEU A 38 -10.89 -19.12 10.79
CA LEU A 38 -11.81 -17.96 10.78
C LEU A 38 -13.19 -18.39 11.26
N SER A 39 -13.70 -17.69 12.27
CA SER A 39 -15.03 -17.93 12.84
C SER A 39 -16.14 -17.95 11.79
N ASN A 40 -17.10 -18.87 11.96
CA ASN A 40 -18.34 -18.91 11.18
C ASN A 40 -19.27 -17.73 11.41
N ASN A 41 -19.01 -16.94 12.45
CA ASN A 41 -19.75 -15.72 12.69
C ASN A 41 -19.36 -14.59 11.73
N TYR A 42 -18.24 -14.69 11.00
CA TYR A 42 -17.92 -13.73 9.94
C TYR A 42 -18.61 -14.10 8.63
N ASN A 43 -19.23 -13.11 7.97
CA ASN A 43 -19.74 -13.25 6.61
C ASN A 43 -18.60 -13.28 5.57
N SER A 44 -18.92 -13.50 4.29
CA SER A 44 -17.91 -13.60 3.22
C SER A 44 -17.06 -12.33 3.10
N THR A 45 -17.69 -11.15 3.05
CA THR A 45 -17.00 -9.86 2.93
C THR A 45 -16.06 -9.60 4.12
N GLU A 46 -16.50 -9.87 5.35
CA GLU A 46 -15.69 -9.73 6.56
C GLU A 46 -14.45 -10.65 6.51
N ARG A 47 -14.61 -11.88 6.01
CA ARG A 47 -13.49 -12.83 5.83
C ARG A 47 -12.52 -12.37 4.75
N ASP A 48 -13.03 -11.79 3.67
CA ASP A 48 -12.20 -11.30 2.57
C ASP A 48 -11.34 -10.11 3.01
N ILE A 49 -11.87 -9.22 3.87
CA ILE A 49 -11.09 -8.13 4.48
C ILE A 49 -9.96 -8.70 5.36
N ILE A 50 -10.24 -9.73 6.18
CA ILE A 50 -9.22 -10.37 7.03
C ILE A 50 -8.15 -11.05 6.19
N ARG A 51 -8.53 -11.77 5.12
CA ARG A 51 -7.58 -12.40 4.21
C ARG A 51 -6.74 -11.37 3.46
N ALA A 52 -7.35 -10.28 2.99
CA ALA A 52 -6.61 -9.22 2.31
C ALA A 52 -5.50 -8.63 3.19
N ALA A 53 -5.76 -8.44 4.49
CA ALA A 53 -4.78 -8.00 5.47
C ALA A 53 -3.63 -9.01 5.69
N MET A 54 -3.94 -10.31 5.73
CA MET A 54 -2.96 -11.39 5.81
C MET A 54 -2.09 -11.48 4.55
N ASP A 55 -2.71 -11.36 3.38
CA ASP A 55 -2.05 -11.46 2.09
C ASP A 55 -0.96 -10.40 1.92
N GLU A 56 -1.17 -9.16 2.37
CA GLU A 56 -0.12 -8.12 2.32
C GLU A 56 1.12 -8.52 3.13
N VAL A 57 0.96 -9.13 4.31
CA VAL A 57 2.08 -9.69 5.09
C VAL A 57 2.75 -10.83 4.30
N THR A 58 1.95 -11.72 3.72
CA THR A 58 2.42 -12.91 3.01
C THR A 58 3.13 -12.59 1.68
N VAL A 59 2.74 -11.53 0.99
CA VAL A 59 3.37 -11.07 -0.26
C VAL A 59 4.77 -10.51 -0.02
N LEU A 60 4.99 -9.89 1.14
CA LEU A 60 6.18 -9.10 1.43
C LEU A 60 7.18 -9.80 2.37
N THR A 61 6.79 -10.95 2.94
CA THR A 61 7.57 -11.64 3.97
C THR A 61 7.58 -13.15 3.74
N CYS A 62 8.31 -13.89 4.58
CA CYS A 62 8.29 -15.35 4.60
C CYS A 62 7.15 -15.94 5.43
N ILE A 63 6.30 -15.10 6.05
CA ILE A 63 5.13 -15.54 6.81
C ILE A 63 4.04 -16.02 5.84
N GLN A 64 3.45 -17.18 6.11
CA GLN A 64 2.34 -17.72 5.35
C GLN A 64 1.22 -18.08 6.31
N PHE A 65 0.09 -17.36 6.20
CA PHE A 65 -1.13 -17.72 6.92
C PHE A 65 -1.80 -18.88 6.19
N VAL A 66 -1.85 -20.05 6.82
CA VAL A 66 -2.37 -21.28 6.21
C VAL A 66 -3.61 -21.75 6.94
N THR A 67 -4.56 -22.34 6.22
CA THR A 67 -5.74 -22.96 6.85
C THR A 67 -5.26 -24.04 7.81
N TYR A 68 -5.78 -24.00 9.04
CA TYR A 68 -5.52 -25.02 10.05
C TYR A 68 -5.81 -26.43 9.53
N ASN A 69 -4.87 -27.34 9.78
CA ASN A 69 -4.90 -28.74 9.43
C ASN A 69 -4.27 -29.60 10.54
N ASN A 70 -4.83 -29.50 11.76
CA ASN A 70 -4.43 -30.29 12.95
C ASN A 70 -3.04 -29.98 13.54
N GLU A 71 -2.48 -28.80 13.26
CA GLU A 71 -1.26 -28.35 13.93
C GLU A 71 -1.50 -28.10 15.43
N SER A 72 -0.49 -28.36 16.27
CA SER A 72 -0.63 -28.16 17.71
C SER A 72 -0.85 -26.70 18.10
N ASP A 73 -0.26 -25.77 17.34
CA ASP A 73 -0.32 -24.33 17.59
C ASP A 73 -0.95 -23.62 16.40
N TYR A 74 -1.97 -22.81 16.65
CA TYR A 74 -2.71 -22.11 15.60
C TYR A 74 -3.49 -20.92 16.15
N LEU A 75 -3.83 -19.99 15.25
CA LEU A 75 -4.66 -18.83 15.55
C LEU A 75 -6.16 -19.16 15.41
N ARG A 76 -6.96 -18.72 16.38
CA ARG A 76 -8.42 -18.70 16.30
C ARG A 76 -8.90 -17.27 16.18
N ILE A 77 -9.25 -16.85 14.97
CA ILE A 77 -9.67 -15.49 14.70
C ILE A 77 -11.19 -15.40 14.89
N ARG A 78 -11.63 -14.64 15.89
CA ARG A 78 -13.01 -14.61 16.37
C ARG A 78 -13.48 -13.18 16.69
N PRO A 79 -14.78 -12.88 16.52
CA PRO A 79 -15.31 -11.56 16.82
C PRO A 79 -15.72 -11.47 18.29
N TYR A 80 -14.75 -11.50 19.21
CA TYR A 80 -15.03 -11.13 20.60
C TYR A 80 -15.10 -9.60 20.74
N ASP A 81 -15.39 -9.12 21.95
CA ASP A 81 -15.43 -7.69 22.23
C ASP A 81 -14.02 -7.09 22.17
N GLY A 82 -13.88 -6.04 21.36
CA GLY A 82 -12.63 -5.31 21.13
C GLY A 82 -11.65 -5.99 20.18
N CYS A 83 -10.55 -5.28 19.90
CA CYS A 83 -9.43 -5.76 19.11
C CYS A 83 -8.29 -6.09 20.06
N TRP A 84 -7.83 -7.34 20.04
CA TRP A 84 -6.70 -7.75 20.88
C TRP A 84 -6.09 -9.07 20.41
N SER A 85 -4.84 -9.28 20.80
CA SER A 85 -4.07 -10.47 20.45
C SER A 85 -3.05 -10.83 21.52
N TYR A 86 -2.60 -12.08 21.52
CA TYR A 86 -1.43 -12.48 22.30
C TYR A 86 -0.16 -12.09 21.56
N ILE A 87 0.91 -11.78 22.30
CA ILE A 87 2.20 -11.52 21.66
C ILE A 87 2.93 -12.84 21.39
N GLY A 88 3.21 -13.10 20.12
CA GLY A 88 3.91 -14.29 19.63
C GLY A 88 3.06 -15.56 19.70
N ARG A 89 3.72 -16.70 19.44
CA ARG A 89 3.21 -18.05 19.61
C ARG A 89 3.19 -18.42 21.09
N VAL A 90 1.99 -18.57 21.67
CA VAL A 90 1.82 -18.92 23.09
C VAL A 90 1.61 -20.41 23.34
N GLY A 91 1.48 -21.20 22.27
CA GLY A 91 1.27 -22.64 22.27
C GLY A 91 -0.21 -23.03 22.38
N GLY A 92 -0.60 -24.12 21.72
CA GLY A 92 -1.99 -24.53 21.59
C GLY A 92 -2.79 -23.61 20.67
N ALA A 93 -4.12 -23.70 20.76
CA ALA A 93 -5.01 -22.74 20.15
C ALA A 93 -4.91 -21.39 20.87
N GLN A 94 -4.60 -20.31 20.15
CA GLN A 94 -4.58 -18.94 20.70
C GLN A 94 -5.56 -18.05 19.97
N ASP A 95 -6.35 -17.29 20.72
CA ASP A 95 -7.35 -16.39 20.13
C ASP A 95 -6.75 -15.07 19.66
N VAL A 96 -7.27 -14.57 18.55
CA VAL A 96 -7.11 -13.19 18.08
C VAL A 96 -8.51 -12.61 17.95
N SER A 97 -8.80 -11.54 18.69
CA SER A 97 -10.10 -10.89 18.66
C SER A 97 -10.14 -9.81 17.61
N LEU A 98 -11.08 -9.92 16.68
CA LEU A 98 -11.40 -8.88 15.71
C LEU A 98 -12.89 -8.62 15.74
N MET A 99 -13.34 -7.79 16.68
CA MET A 99 -14.74 -7.36 16.74
C MET A 99 -15.22 -6.86 15.37
N LYS A 100 -16.41 -7.31 14.95
CA LYS A 100 -16.98 -6.95 13.64
C LYS A 100 -17.05 -5.45 13.41
N THR A 101 -17.47 -4.73 14.45
CA THR A 101 -17.51 -3.28 14.47
C THR A 101 -16.17 -2.76 15.00
N GLY A 102 -15.47 -1.97 14.20
CA GLY A 102 -14.26 -1.24 14.61
C GLY A 102 -12.93 -1.98 14.46
N CYS A 103 -12.89 -3.33 14.42
CA CYS A 103 -11.63 -4.06 14.19
C CYS A 103 -11.42 -4.50 12.75
N LEU A 104 -12.47 -4.57 11.92
CA LEU A 104 -12.38 -5.00 10.53
C LEU A 104 -11.89 -3.90 9.57
N HIS A 105 -10.85 -3.18 10.00
CA HIS A 105 -10.09 -2.25 9.17
C HIS A 105 -8.73 -2.87 8.86
N HIS A 106 -8.27 -2.73 7.62
CA HIS A 106 -7.05 -3.40 7.12
C HIS A 106 -5.84 -3.30 8.06
N GLY A 107 -5.47 -2.08 8.48
CA GLY A 107 -4.35 -1.88 9.41
C GLY A 107 -4.64 -2.35 10.84
N VAL A 108 -5.89 -2.32 11.32
CA VAL A 108 -6.22 -2.85 12.66
C VAL A 108 -6.06 -4.37 12.69
N ILE A 109 -6.48 -5.06 11.62
CA ILE A 109 -6.28 -6.51 11.50
C ILE A 109 -4.78 -6.83 11.49
N GLN A 110 -4.01 -6.10 10.69
CA GLN A 110 -2.55 -6.27 10.64
C GLN A 110 -1.89 -6.02 12.00
N HIS A 111 -2.34 -5.01 12.76
CA HIS A 111 -1.88 -4.74 14.11
C HIS A 111 -1.99 -5.99 15.02
N GLU A 112 -3.19 -6.58 15.09
CA GLU A 112 -3.45 -7.76 15.92
C GLU A 112 -2.69 -9.00 15.44
N LEU A 113 -2.52 -9.14 14.12
CA LEU A 113 -1.70 -10.19 13.54
C LEU A 113 -0.22 -10.00 13.88
N LEU A 114 0.31 -8.78 13.85
CA LEU A 114 1.70 -8.49 14.20
C LEU A 114 1.97 -8.78 15.69
N HIS A 115 1.02 -8.49 16.58
CA HIS A 115 1.10 -9.00 17.95
C HIS A 115 1.26 -10.52 17.96
N SER A 116 0.42 -11.27 17.25
CA SER A 116 0.53 -12.74 17.18
C SER A 116 1.86 -13.24 16.60
N LEU A 117 2.55 -12.41 15.81
CA LEU A 117 3.88 -12.68 15.26
C LEU A 117 5.04 -12.30 16.21
N GLY A 118 4.76 -11.66 17.34
CA GLY A 118 5.75 -11.33 18.37
C GLY A 118 6.09 -9.85 18.49
N PHE A 119 5.35 -8.96 17.82
CA PHE A 119 5.62 -7.52 17.86
C PHE A 119 4.96 -6.85 19.07
N GLN A 120 5.75 -5.99 19.72
CA GLN A 120 5.27 -5.04 20.71
C GLN A 120 4.98 -3.71 20.03
N HIS A 121 4.18 -2.86 20.69
CA HIS A 121 3.97 -1.50 20.24
C HIS A 121 5.24 -0.67 20.09
N GLU A 122 5.26 0.18 19.07
CA GLU A 122 6.40 1.03 18.74
C GLU A 122 6.65 2.11 19.81
N GLN A 123 5.60 2.70 20.38
CA GLN A 123 5.72 3.66 21.48
C GLN A 123 6.19 3.03 22.81
N CYS A 124 6.39 1.71 22.86
CA CYS A 124 6.92 1.01 24.02
C CYS A 124 8.40 0.68 23.88
N ARG A 125 9.07 1.10 22.80
CA ARG A 125 10.51 0.86 22.60
C ARG A 125 11.37 1.43 23.73
N SER A 126 12.49 0.75 24.00
CA SER A 126 13.52 1.15 24.96
C SER A 126 14.15 2.52 24.66
N ASP A 127 14.23 2.89 23.37
CA ASP A 127 14.85 4.12 22.86
C ASP A 127 13.84 5.21 22.46
N ARG A 128 12.53 4.98 22.67
CA ARG A 128 11.46 5.88 22.19
C ARG A 128 11.61 7.33 22.67
N ASP A 129 12.22 7.54 23.84
CA ASP A 129 12.29 8.87 24.47
C ASP A 129 13.22 9.79 23.67
N ASN A 130 13.97 9.28 22.68
CA ASN A 130 14.70 10.10 21.70
C ASN A 130 13.78 10.68 20.60
N TYR A 131 12.56 10.14 20.46
CA TYR A 131 11.69 10.37 19.30
C TYR A 131 10.32 10.95 19.67
N ILE A 132 9.77 10.57 20.83
CA ILE A 132 8.45 11.03 21.29
C ILE A 132 8.50 11.52 22.74
N ASN A 133 7.57 12.40 23.08
CA ASN A 133 7.22 12.76 24.44
C ASN A 133 5.94 12.04 24.85
N ILE A 134 5.91 11.52 26.09
CA ILE A 134 4.70 11.01 26.73
C ILE A 134 4.18 12.08 27.68
N ASN A 135 2.96 12.55 27.46
CA ASN A 135 2.28 13.51 28.33
C ASN A 135 1.48 12.75 29.39
N TRP A 136 2.16 12.34 30.47
CA TRP A 136 1.60 11.46 31.49
C TRP A 136 0.32 12.01 32.14
N ASP A 137 0.24 13.31 32.40
CA ASP A 137 -0.93 13.96 33.00
C ASP A 137 -2.18 13.92 32.11
N ASN A 138 -2.01 13.67 30.81
CA ASN A 138 -3.12 13.56 29.85
C ASN A 138 -3.62 12.12 29.71
N ILE A 139 -2.96 11.13 30.34
CA ILE A 139 -3.34 9.72 30.23
C ILE A 139 -4.45 9.39 31.23
N SER A 140 -5.44 8.61 30.78
CA SER A 140 -6.53 8.14 31.63
C SER A 140 -6.02 7.25 32.76
N HIS A 141 -6.62 7.39 33.94
CA HIS A 141 -6.30 6.58 35.11
C HIS A 141 -6.27 5.07 34.77
N ASP A 142 -5.25 4.36 35.26
CA ASP A 142 -4.95 2.94 35.00
C ASP A 142 -4.51 2.59 33.56
N LYS A 143 -4.26 3.58 32.70
CA LYS A 143 -3.78 3.36 31.32
C LYS A 143 -2.31 3.66 31.12
N GLU A 144 -1.62 4.18 32.12
CA GLU A 144 -0.20 4.55 32.10
C GLU A 144 0.68 3.34 31.76
N ARG A 145 0.27 2.14 32.18
CA ARG A 145 0.97 0.89 31.89
C ARG A 145 1.16 0.62 30.40
N ASN A 146 0.24 1.11 29.54
CA ASN A 146 0.30 0.94 28.09
C ASN A 146 1.39 1.80 27.42
N PHE A 147 2.00 2.70 28.19
CA PHE A 147 3.06 3.60 27.75
C PHE A 147 4.39 3.29 28.45
N LEU A 148 4.52 2.20 29.21
CA LEU A 148 5.79 1.86 29.84
C LEU A 148 6.80 1.34 28.81
N LYS A 149 8.08 1.71 28.98
CA LYS A 149 9.16 1.20 28.13
C LYS A 149 9.31 -0.29 28.35
N MET A 150 9.54 -1.00 27.26
CA MET A 150 9.88 -2.39 27.23
C MET A 150 11.37 -2.54 26.90
N ASN A 151 12.01 -3.56 27.45
CA ASN A 151 13.39 -3.87 27.09
C ASN A 151 13.42 -4.50 25.69
N THR A 152 13.68 -3.67 24.68
CA THR A 152 13.68 -4.05 23.27
C THR A 152 15.08 -3.86 22.67
N GLN A 153 15.50 -4.79 21.79
CA GLN A 153 16.66 -4.59 20.91
C GLN A 153 16.31 -3.84 19.62
N ASN A 154 15.02 -3.54 19.42
CA ASN A 154 14.46 -2.79 18.28
C ASN A 154 14.78 -3.36 16.89
N LEU A 155 15.38 -4.57 16.83
CA LEU A 155 15.85 -5.23 15.63
C LEU A 155 16.78 -4.35 14.78
N GLY A 156 17.47 -3.38 15.39
CA GLY A 156 18.32 -2.39 14.71
C GLY A 156 17.57 -1.52 13.69
N SER A 157 16.25 -1.38 13.81
CA SER A 157 15.41 -0.59 12.89
C SER A 157 15.24 0.85 13.43
N PRO A 158 15.19 1.88 12.54
CA PRO A 158 14.81 3.23 12.93
C PRO A 158 13.47 3.28 13.70
N TYR A 159 13.23 4.39 14.40
CA TYR A 159 11.92 4.62 15.02
C TYR A 159 10.87 4.89 13.95
N ASP A 160 9.76 4.17 13.99
CA ASP A 160 8.74 4.23 12.96
C ASP A 160 7.46 4.91 13.45
N TYR A 161 7.38 6.23 13.23
CA TYR A 161 6.19 7.02 13.55
C TYR A 161 4.91 6.50 12.87
N LEU A 162 5.05 5.90 11.68
CA LEU A 162 3.94 5.39 10.88
C LEU A 162 3.71 3.89 11.07
N SER A 163 4.40 3.25 12.02
CA SER A 163 4.19 1.83 12.30
C SER A 163 2.72 1.58 12.63
N VAL A 164 2.17 0.50 12.08
CA VAL A 164 0.84 0.04 12.48
C VAL A 164 0.80 -0.30 13.96
N MET A 165 1.95 -0.65 14.55
CA MET A 165 2.15 -0.95 15.97
C MET A 165 2.31 0.31 16.85
N HIS A 166 2.31 1.52 16.27
CA HIS A 166 2.36 2.76 17.05
C HIS A 166 0.95 3.20 17.47
N TYR A 167 0.80 3.72 18.68
CA TYR A 167 -0.43 4.39 19.12
C TYR A 167 -0.62 5.77 18.51
N GLY A 168 -1.87 6.16 18.30
CA GLY A 168 -2.20 7.52 17.84
C GLY A 168 -1.97 8.58 18.91
N LYS A 169 -1.91 9.85 18.49
CA LYS A 169 -1.61 11.03 19.33
C LYS A 169 -2.46 11.15 20.61
N PHE A 170 -3.71 10.72 20.54
CA PHE A 170 -4.72 10.85 21.61
C PHE A 170 -5.09 9.51 22.25
N ALA A 171 -4.30 8.46 22.04
CA ALA A 171 -4.57 7.16 22.62
C ALA A 171 -4.69 7.27 24.16
N PHE A 172 -5.79 6.76 24.71
CA PHE A 172 -6.09 6.78 26.15
C PHE A 172 -6.09 8.17 26.81
N ALA A 173 -6.35 9.24 26.05
CA ALA A 173 -6.42 10.60 26.60
C ALA A 173 -7.63 10.77 27.54
N THR A 174 -7.44 11.45 28.68
CA THR A 174 -8.53 11.88 29.59
C THR A 174 -9.46 12.90 28.93
N ASN A 175 -8.90 13.73 28.06
CA ASN A 175 -9.60 14.75 27.29
C ASN A 175 -9.16 14.68 25.84
N SER A 176 -10.12 14.55 24.92
CA SER A 176 -9.88 14.40 23.47
C SER A 176 -9.11 15.56 22.83
N GLY A 177 -9.05 16.73 23.47
CA GLY A 177 -8.28 17.89 23.00
C GLY A 177 -6.80 17.91 23.39
N LYS A 178 -6.35 17.01 24.29
CA LYS A 178 -4.97 17.02 24.79
C LYS A 178 -4.24 15.72 24.41
N PRO A 179 -3.08 15.80 23.71
CA PRO A 179 -2.39 14.61 23.25
C PRO A 179 -1.65 13.90 24.40
N THR A 180 -1.64 12.57 24.37
CA THR A 180 -0.83 11.71 25.25
C THR A 180 0.54 11.42 24.67
N LEU A 181 0.68 11.47 23.34
CA LEU A 181 1.89 11.20 22.59
C LEU A 181 2.20 12.37 21.66
N GLU A 182 3.45 12.85 21.65
CA GLU A 182 3.88 13.92 20.75
C GLU A 182 5.24 13.63 20.11
N PRO A 183 5.35 13.65 18.77
CA PRO A 183 6.64 13.52 18.10
C PRO A 183 7.57 14.69 18.41
N LYS A 184 8.82 14.38 18.74
CA LYS A 184 9.87 15.40 18.95
C LYS A 184 10.24 16.05 17.63
N GLY A 185 10.45 17.36 17.65
CA GLY A 185 10.83 18.16 16.49
C GLY A 185 9.68 18.49 15.51
N ASN A 186 8.62 17.68 15.45
CA ASN A 186 7.45 17.96 14.63
C ASN A 186 6.14 17.46 15.30
N PRO A 187 5.54 18.24 16.22
CA PRO A 187 4.31 17.83 16.93
C PRO A 187 3.08 17.59 16.03
N SER A 188 3.13 18.05 14.78
CA SER A 188 2.07 17.88 13.77
C SER A 188 2.28 16.62 12.90
N ALA A 189 3.40 15.90 13.07
CA ALA A 189 3.64 14.67 12.34
C ALA A 189 2.58 13.61 12.66
N MET A 190 2.14 12.91 11.62
CA MET A 190 1.21 11.79 11.77
C MET A 190 1.88 10.63 12.51
N ILE A 191 1.20 10.08 13.51
CA ILE A 191 1.61 8.88 14.24
C ILE A 191 0.47 7.91 14.42
N GLY A 192 0.78 6.61 14.49
CA GLY A 192 -0.18 5.57 14.81
C GLY A 192 -1.33 5.45 13.79
N GLN A 193 -1.00 5.56 12.51
CA GLN A 193 -1.94 5.34 11.42
C GLN A 193 -2.51 3.90 11.45
N ARG A 194 -3.67 3.69 10.82
CA ARG A 194 -4.36 2.39 10.71
C ARG A 194 -4.74 2.02 9.27
N VAL A 195 -4.08 2.64 8.30
CA VAL A 195 -4.22 2.35 6.86
C VAL A 195 -3.66 0.95 6.56
N GLY A 196 -2.50 0.59 7.11
CA GLY A 196 -1.87 -0.71 6.91
C GLY A 196 -0.43 -0.75 7.43
N LEU A 197 0.38 -1.73 7.04
CA LEU A 197 1.80 -1.80 7.37
C LEU A 197 2.58 -0.57 6.87
N SER A 198 3.62 -0.18 7.59
CA SER A 198 4.69 0.66 7.04
C SER A 198 5.77 -0.22 6.37
N SER A 199 6.68 0.42 5.61
CA SER A 199 7.86 -0.28 5.08
C SER A 199 8.76 -0.82 6.19
N LEU A 200 8.85 -0.14 7.34
CA LEU A 200 9.65 -0.56 8.48
C LEU A 200 8.99 -1.68 9.29
N ASP A 201 7.66 -1.79 9.30
CA ASP A 201 6.95 -2.95 9.87
C ASP A 201 7.32 -4.23 9.11
N VAL A 202 7.27 -4.18 7.78
CA VAL A 202 7.66 -5.29 6.89
C VAL A 202 9.13 -5.65 7.10
N GLU A 203 10.01 -4.66 7.17
CA GLU A 203 11.43 -4.86 7.44
C GLU A 203 11.65 -5.56 8.79
N LYS A 204 10.96 -5.12 9.85
CA LYS A 204 11.05 -5.73 11.18
C LYS A 204 10.57 -7.19 11.18
N ILE A 205 9.48 -7.52 10.45
CA ILE A 205 9.04 -8.92 10.27
C ILE A 205 10.14 -9.74 9.60
N ASN A 206 10.70 -9.23 8.49
CA ASN A 206 11.74 -9.91 7.75
C ASN A 206 13.03 -10.11 8.57
N ARG A 207 13.41 -9.14 9.40
CA ARG A 207 14.56 -9.26 10.32
C ARG A 207 14.29 -10.26 11.45
N LEU A 208 13.12 -10.21 12.08
CA LEU A 208 12.75 -11.10 13.20
C LEU A 208 12.74 -12.58 12.77
N TYR A 209 12.12 -12.86 11.62
CA TYR A 209 11.99 -14.21 11.06
C TYR A 209 13.11 -14.59 10.08
N GLN A 210 14.08 -13.70 9.89
CA GLN A 210 15.24 -13.88 9.01
C GLN A 210 14.84 -14.21 7.55
N CYS A 211 13.75 -13.63 7.08
CA CYS A 211 13.18 -13.91 5.76
C CYS A 211 14.18 -13.56 4.65
N SER A 212 14.33 -14.47 3.69
CA SER A 212 15.18 -14.30 2.51
C SER A 212 14.33 -13.92 1.30
N VAL A 213 13.63 -12.80 1.41
CA VAL A 213 12.68 -12.31 0.39
C VAL A 213 13.15 -10.97 -0.18
N CYS A 214 12.82 -10.72 -1.44
CA CYS A 214 13.00 -9.42 -2.08
C CYS A 214 11.64 -8.74 -2.19
N GLY A 215 11.14 -8.20 -1.08
CA GLY A 215 9.83 -7.55 -0.98
C GLY A 215 9.97 -6.11 -0.52
N PHE A 216 9.27 -5.19 -1.19
CA PHE A 216 9.27 -3.77 -0.88
C PHE A 216 7.84 -3.24 -0.79
N LEU A 217 7.50 -2.59 0.31
CA LEU A 217 6.25 -1.86 0.48
C LEU A 217 6.50 -0.37 0.26
N LEU A 218 5.76 0.22 -0.67
CA LEU A 218 5.73 1.66 -0.93
C LEU A 218 4.35 2.18 -0.53
N ALA A 219 4.24 2.78 0.66
CA ALA A 219 2.95 3.11 1.29
C ALA A 219 2.62 4.61 1.32
N ASP A 220 3.47 5.45 0.72
CA ASP A 220 3.29 6.91 0.71
C ASP A 220 2.28 7.35 -0.36
N ARG A 221 1.91 8.64 -0.36
CA ARG A 221 1.05 9.23 -1.40
C ARG A 221 1.76 9.38 -2.74
N TRP A 222 3.08 9.41 -2.74
CA TRP A 222 3.95 9.52 -3.92
C TRP A 222 5.32 8.94 -3.58
N GLY A 223 6.03 8.46 -4.61
CA GLY A 223 7.45 8.19 -4.50
C GLY A 223 8.11 8.03 -5.86
N ASP A 224 9.41 8.31 -5.89
CA ASP A 224 10.30 8.04 -7.01
C ASP A 224 11.38 7.07 -6.54
N PHE A 225 11.41 5.89 -7.14
CA PHE A 225 12.21 4.78 -6.67
C PHE A 225 12.97 4.12 -7.82
N SER A 226 14.16 3.62 -7.49
CA SER A 226 15.04 2.95 -8.43
C SER A 226 15.48 1.61 -7.87
N TRP A 227 15.73 0.65 -8.75
CA TRP A 227 16.24 -0.66 -8.35
C TRP A 227 17.29 -1.16 -9.34
N ASN A 228 18.23 -1.96 -8.81
CA ASN A 228 19.31 -2.56 -9.57
C ASN A 228 19.57 -3.99 -9.08
N SER A 229 19.54 -4.97 -9.98
CA SER A 229 19.73 -6.39 -9.63
C SER A 229 21.10 -6.71 -9.03
N ARG A 230 22.11 -5.84 -9.21
CA ARG A 230 23.42 -6.00 -8.56
C ARG A 230 23.36 -5.94 -7.03
N LEU A 231 22.32 -5.30 -6.47
CA LEU A 231 22.12 -5.21 -5.03
C LEU A 231 21.53 -6.49 -4.43
N TYR A 232 20.96 -7.38 -5.28
CA TYR A 232 20.23 -8.59 -4.85
C TYR A 232 20.57 -9.79 -5.76
N PRO A 233 21.83 -10.28 -5.74
CA PRO A 233 22.31 -11.27 -6.71
C PRO A 233 21.66 -12.66 -6.58
N ASN A 234 21.08 -12.99 -5.41
CA ASN A 234 20.53 -14.31 -5.11
C ASN A 234 19.00 -14.40 -5.29
N THR A 235 18.34 -13.34 -5.78
CA THR A 235 16.88 -13.27 -5.84
C THR A 235 16.40 -13.48 -7.28
N SER A 236 15.50 -14.44 -7.48
CA SER A 236 14.90 -14.71 -8.80
C SER A 236 13.74 -13.77 -9.13
N VAL A 237 13.04 -13.28 -8.11
CA VAL A 237 11.93 -12.33 -8.24
C VAL A 237 11.97 -11.34 -7.07
N CYS A 238 11.82 -10.07 -7.39
CA CYS A 238 11.55 -9.01 -6.44
C CYS A 238 10.11 -8.49 -6.61
N VAL A 239 9.45 -8.18 -5.50
CA VAL A 239 8.06 -7.75 -5.45
C VAL A 239 7.98 -6.36 -4.83
N TRP A 240 7.29 -5.47 -5.51
CA TRP A 240 6.87 -4.18 -4.95
C TRP A 240 5.37 -4.21 -4.78
N LEU A 241 4.92 -3.97 -3.56
CA LEU A 241 3.53 -3.63 -3.28
C LEU A 241 3.45 -2.13 -3.06
N ILE A 242 2.71 -1.44 -3.92
CA ILE A 242 2.47 -0.01 -3.84
C ILE A 242 1.06 0.18 -3.30
N ARG A 243 0.93 0.78 -2.12
CA ARG A 243 -0.35 1.06 -1.47
C ARG A 243 -0.48 2.53 -1.16
N VAL A 244 -1.27 3.27 -1.93
CA VAL A 244 -1.55 4.67 -1.59
C VAL A 244 -2.61 4.73 -0.47
N PRO A 245 -2.54 5.71 0.45
CA PRO A 245 -3.51 5.82 1.55
C PRO A 245 -4.95 6.08 1.09
N GLN A 246 -5.12 6.79 -0.02
CA GLN A 246 -6.42 7.17 -0.58
C GLN A 246 -6.33 7.23 -2.10
N GLY A 247 -7.49 7.13 -2.76
CA GLY A 247 -7.59 7.20 -4.23
C GLY A 247 -7.05 5.94 -4.91
N LYS A 248 -6.52 6.13 -6.12
CA LYS A 248 -5.97 5.08 -6.99
C LYS A 248 -4.48 5.27 -7.18
N VAL A 249 -3.76 4.18 -7.47
CA VAL A 249 -2.32 4.27 -7.79
C VAL A 249 -2.14 4.57 -9.27
N PHE A 250 -1.43 5.64 -9.60
CA PHE A 250 -0.78 5.78 -10.90
C PHE A 250 0.69 5.37 -10.79
N LEU A 251 1.18 4.54 -11.73
CA LEU A 251 2.55 4.08 -11.82
C LEU A 251 3.12 4.37 -13.21
N GLN A 252 4.31 4.98 -13.28
CA GLN A 252 4.99 5.26 -14.53
C GLN A 252 6.50 4.97 -14.44
N PHE A 253 7.03 4.32 -15.47
CA PHE A 253 8.47 4.11 -15.62
C PHE A 253 9.15 5.34 -16.24
N HIS A 254 10.16 5.87 -15.56
CA HIS A 254 11.11 6.83 -16.13
C HIS A 254 12.14 6.12 -17.00
N SER A 255 12.64 4.98 -16.54
CA SER A 255 13.57 4.12 -17.28
C SER A 255 13.31 2.66 -16.97
N LEU A 256 13.48 1.81 -17.98
CA LEU A 256 13.48 0.36 -17.84
C LEU A 256 14.68 -0.18 -18.62
N GLY A 257 15.53 -0.93 -17.94
CA GLY A 257 16.72 -1.54 -18.48
C GLY A 257 16.70 -3.03 -18.20
N ILE A 258 16.03 -3.80 -19.05
CA ILE A 258 16.08 -5.26 -19.04
C ILE A 258 16.63 -5.73 -20.38
N ARG A 259 17.55 -6.68 -20.39
CA ARG A 259 18.07 -7.25 -21.64
C ARG A 259 16.92 -7.86 -22.45
N PRO A 260 16.71 -7.45 -23.72
CA PRO A 260 15.71 -8.08 -24.58
C PRO A 260 15.99 -9.58 -24.73
N SER A 261 14.95 -10.40 -24.66
CA SER A 261 15.05 -11.84 -24.85
C SER A 261 13.72 -12.40 -25.35
N PRO A 262 13.71 -13.54 -26.07
CA PRO A 262 12.46 -14.18 -26.49
C PRO A 262 11.53 -14.40 -25.29
N ALA A 263 10.27 -13.97 -25.43
CA ALA A 263 9.25 -14.03 -24.37
C ALA A 263 9.68 -13.45 -23.00
N CYS A 264 10.66 -12.53 -23.00
CA CYS A 264 11.24 -11.93 -21.80
C CYS A 264 11.70 -12.98 -20.77
N ALA A 265 12.36 -14.05 -21.24
CA ALA A 265 12.83 -15.15 -20.42
C ALA A 265 13.98 -14.78 -19.46
N GLN A 266 14.84 -13.83 -19.84
CA GLN A 266 15.99 -13.42 -19.00
C GLN A 266 15.63 -12.41 -17.91
N GLY A 267 14.44 -11.82 -18.01
CA GLY A 267 13.91 -10.91 -17.02
C GLY A 267 12.68 -10.19 -17.56
N SER A 268 11.81 -9.78 -16.65
CA SER A 268 10.56 -9.13 -17.01
C SER A 268 10.03 -8.28 -15.86
N VAL A 269 9.29 -7.24 -16.21
CA VAL A 269 8.37 -6.56 -15.30
C VAL A 269 6.95 -7.00 -15.63
N THR A 270 6.21 -7.34 -14.59
CA THR A 270 4.76 -7.60 -14.66
C THR A 270 4.07 -6.73 -13.61
N VAL A 271 2.99 -6.06 -13.99
CA VAL A 271 2.21 -5.18 -13.10
C VAL A 271 0.77 -5.65 -13.03
N TYR A 272 0.28 -5.85 -11.83
CA TYR A 272 -1.06 -6.35 -11.51
C TYR A 272 -1.91 -5.24 -10.85
N ASP A 273 -3.20 -5.22 -11.18
CA ASP A 273 -4.22 -4.32 -10.63
C ASP A 273 -4.76 -4.85 -9.30
N GLY A 274 -3.96 -4.70 -8.24
CA GLY A 274 -4.23 -5.23 -6.91
C GLY A 274 -2.99 -5.82 -6.26
N GLN A 275 -3.18 -6.61 -5.20
CA GLN A 275 -2.07 -7.16 -4.39
C GLN A 275 -1.62 -8.57 -4.78
N SER A 276 -2.36 -9.27 -5.65
CA SER A 276 -2.11 -10.69 -5.93
C SER A 276 -1.76 -10.96 -7.39
N LYS A 277 -1.28 -12.17 -7.66
CA LYS A 277 -0.98 -12.64 -9.04
C LYS A 277 -2.23 -13.02 -9.83
N GLU A 278 -3.34 -13.24 -9.14
CA GLU A 278 -4.66 -13.50 -9.72
C GLU A 278 -5.38 -12.21 -10.10
N SER A 279 -4.87 -11.05 -9.65
CA SER A 279 -5.39 -9.74 -10.03
C SER A 279 -5.21 -9.48 -11.54
N PRO A 280 -6.09 -8.68 -12.17
CA PRO A 280 -5.96 -8.32 -13.59
C PRO A 280 -4.59 -7.73 -13.93
N LEU A 281 -4.09 -7.98 -15.14
CA LEU A 281 -2.79 -7.45 -15.59
C LEU A 281 -2.93 -6.03 -16.15
N LEU A 282 -2.14 -5.10 -15.62
CA LEU A 282 -1.95 -3.76 -16.19
C LEU A 282 -0.78 -3.73 -17.18
N ILE A 283 0.30 -4.46 -16.88
CA ILE A 283 1.45 -4.64 -17.77
C ILE A 283 1.83 -6.11 -17.77
N SER A 284 1.72 -6.75 -18.93
CA SER A 284 2.11 -8.14 -19.10
C SER A 284 3.60 -8.27 -19.46
N LYS A 285 4.32 -9.05 -18.66
CA LYS A 285 5.69 -9.57 -18.87
C LYS A 285 6.53 -8.82 -19.91
N THR A 286 6.96 -7.60 -19.57
CA THR A 286 7.67 -6.70 -20.49
C THR A 286 9.17 -6.64 -20.17
N CYS A 287 10.01 -6.53 -21.21
CA CYS A 287 11.46 -6.37 -21.13
C CYS A 287 11.98 -5.46 -22.25
N GLY A 288 13.26 -5.08 -22.18
CA GLY A 288 13.91 -4.17 -23.13
C GLY A 288 14.20 -2.80 -22.54
N LYS A 289 14.47 -1.84 -23.43
CA LYS A 289 14.72 -0.43 -23.10
C LYS A 289 13.50 0.48 -23.35
N ALA A 290 12.47 -0.04 -24.00
CA ALA A 290 11.25 0.72 -24.28
C ALA A 290 10.48 0.95 -22.97
N ARG A 291 10.11 2.20 -22.71
CA ARG A 291 9.34 2.57 -21.52
C ARG A 291 7.89 2.07 -21.68
N PRO A 292 7.38 1.24 -20.76
CA PRO A 292 5.96 0.92 -20.73
C PRO A 292 5.11 2.18 -20.58
N ALA A 293 3.87 2.14 -21.09
CA ALA A 293 2.90 3.19 -20.80
C ALA A 293 2.63 3.24 -19.29
N GLY A 294 2.40 4.44 -18.75
CA GLY A 294 2.01 4.58 -17.34
C GLY A 294 0.62 3.98 -17.12
N VAL A 295 0.37 3.38 -15.97
CA VAL A 295 -0.89 2.67 -15.68
C VAL A 295 -1.53 3.22 -14.43
N VAL A 296 -2.86 3.22 -14.41
CA VAL A 296 -3.69 3.56 -13.26
C VAL A 296 -4.43 2.30 -12.82
N ALA A 297 -4.24 1.92 -11.56
CA ALA A 297 -4.97 0.81 -10.94
C ALA A 297 -6.46 1.15 -10.76
N SER A 298 -7.29 0.12 -10.67
CA SER A 298 -8.70 0.25 -10.33
C SER A 298 -8.90 0.75 -8.89
N GLY A 299 -7.97 0.39 -7.98
CA GLY A 299 -7.99 0.75 -6.56
C GLY A 299 -6.65 1.33 -6.07
N ASN A 300 -6.45 1.26 -4.75
CA ASN A 300 -5.31 1.87 -4.06
C ASN A 300 -4.06 0.97 -3.99
N LEU A 301 -4.05 -0.15 -4.73
CA LEU A 301 -3.00 -1.16 -4.69
C LEU A 301 -2.48 -1.50 -6.08
N ILE A 302 -1.15 -1.58 -6.21
CA ILE A 302 -0.46 -2.20 -7.34
C ILE A 302 0.56 -3.20 -6.80
N ARG A 303 0.60 -4.38 -7.41
CA ARG A 303 1.70 -5.32 -7.28
C ARG A 303 2.55 -5.27 -8.55
N MET A 304 3.85 -5.08 -8.37
CA MET A 304 4.84 -5.16 -9.44
C MET A 304 5.84 -6.26 -9.15
N ASP A 305 5.90 -7.26 -10.02
CA ASP A 305 6.87 -8.34 -9.96
C ASP A 305 7.98 -8.07 -10.99
N VAL A 306 9.23 -8.09 -10.52
CA VAL A 306 10.42 -8.01 -11.37
C VAL A 306 11.17 -9.33 -11.27
N ALA A 307 11.06 -10.12 -12.33
CA ALA A 307 11.79 -11.37 -12.46
C ALA A 307 13.14 -11.12 -13.14
N THR A 308 14.18 -11.80 -12.67
CA THR A 308 15.51 -11.71 -13.28
C THR A 308 16.27 -13.03 -13.16
N SER A 309 16.97 -13.41 -14.23
CA SER A 309 17.87 -14.58 -14.25
C SER A 309 19.34 -14.20 -14.22
N GLY A 310 19.69 -12.93 -13.96
CA GLY A 310 21.08 -12.46 -13.97
C GLY A 310 21.28 -10.98 -13.65
N LEU A 311 22.51 -10.51 -13.79
CA LEU A 311 22.86 -9.11 -13.51
C LEU A 311 22.45 -8.18 -14.66
N GLY A 312 22.14 -6.93 -14.31
CA GLY A 312 21.91 -5.86 -15.29
C GLY A 312 20.45 -5.46 -15.51
N VAL A 313 19.53 -5.92 -14.64
CA VAL A 313 18.20 -5.31 -14.58
C VAL A 313 18.28 -4.04 -13.74
N ASN A 314 17.81 -2.94 -14.31
CA ASN A 314 17.62 -1.69 -13.60
C ASN A 314 16.35 -0.99 -14.07
N PHE A 315 15.73 -0.23 -13.18
CA PHE A 315 14.62 0.65 -13.55
C PHE A 315 14.57 1.84 -12.59
N ARG A 316 13.92 2.90 -13.04
CA ARG A 316 13.42 3.99 -12.20
C ARG A 316 11.96 4.21 -12.52
N ALA A 317 11.13 4.25 -11.49
CA ALA A 317 9.70 4.43 -11.62
C ALA A 317 9.21 5.45 -10.58
N LEU A 318 8.14 6.14 -10.93
CA LEU A 318 7.42 7.03 -10.04
C LEU A 318 6.01 6.49 -9.84
N TYR A 319 5.45 6.71 -8.65
CA TYR A 319 4.04 6.50 -8.41
C TYR A 319 3.44 7.68 -7.66
N PHE A 320 2.14 7.91 -7.80
CA PHE A 320 1.38 8.81 -6.95
C PHE A 320 -0.10 8.43 -6.86
N SER A 321 -0.75 8.94 -5.83
CA SER A 321 -2.19 8.86 -5.62
C SER A 321 -2.92 9.80 -6.57
N VAL A 322 -3.92 9.28 -7.28
CA VAL A 322 -4.88 10.05 -8.07
C VAL A 322 -6.30 9.82 -7.53
N LYS A 323 -7.16 10.84 -7.55
CA LYS A 323 -8.53 10.71 -7.07
C LYS A 323 -9.41 9.94 -8.05
N CYS A 324 -9.14 10.06 -9.36
CA CYS A 324 -9.95 9.40 -10.38
C CYS A 324 -9.15 8.99 -11.64
N GLY A 325 -9.86 8.35 -12.57
CA GLY A 325 -9.32 7.85 -13.82
C GLY A 325 -9.12 6.33 -13.85
N GLY A 326 -8.32 5.84 -14.80
CA GLY A 326 -8.15 4.41 -15.05
C GLY A 326 -7.29 4.06 -16.27
N SER A 327 -7.04 2.77 -16.46
CA SER A 327 -6.34 2.21 -17.63
C SER A 327 -7.33 1.57 -18.59
N PHE A 328 -7.24 1.92 -19.88
CA PHE A 328 -8.17 1.54 -20.93
C PHE A 328 -7.46 0.78 -22.05
N PHE A 329 -7.96 -0.41 -22.36
CA PHE A 329 -7.40 -1.32 -23.36
C PHE A 329 -8.41 -1.68 -24.47
N GLN A 330 -9.67 -1.27 -24.31
CA GLN A 330 -10.76 -1.56 -25.22
C GLN A 330 -10.74 -0.63 -26.45
N PRO A 331 -11.19 -1.08 -27.63
CA PRO A 331 -11.05 -0.37 -28.90
C PRO A 331 -11.80 0.96 -28.97
N PHE A 332 -12.78 1.15 -28.11
CA PHE A 332 -13.48 2.41 -27.90
C PHE A 332 -13.87 2.52 -26.44
N GLY A 333 -14.17 3.74 -26.00
CA GLY A 333 -14.62 4.00 -24.64
C GLY A 333 -14.90 5.47 -24.41
N ASN A 334 -15.36 5.77 -23.21
CA ASN A 334 -15.59 7.14 -22.76
C ASN A 334 -15.20 7.28 -21.29
N PHE A 335 -14.97 8.53 -20.88
CA PHE A 335 -14.70 8.91 -19.51
C PHE A 335 -14.98 10.40 -19.33
N SER A 336 -15.17 10.83 -18.09
CA SER A 336 -15.42 12.23 -17.76
C SER A 336 -14.68 12.64 -16.50
N THR A 337 -14.63 13.95 -16.26
CA THR A 337 -14.27 14.50 -14.95
C THR A 337 -15.22 13.99 -13.86
N PRO A 338 -14.79 13.96 -12.59
CA PRO A 338 -15.69 13.64 -11.49
C PRO A 338 -16.93 14.55 -11.51
N ASN A 339 -18.06 13.99 -11.09
CA ASN A 339 -19.37 14.66 -10.99
C ASN A 339 -20.01 15.12 -12.31
N PHE A 340 -19.36 14.98 -13.47
CA PHE A 340 -19.92 15.40 -14.76
C PHE A 340 -21.36 14.85 -14.95
N PRO A 341 -22.35 15.68 -15.35
CA PRO A 341 -22.24 17.05 -15.88
C PRO A 341 -22.21 18.17 -14.83
N ALA A 342 -22.20 17.85 -13.53
CA ALA A 342 -21.95 18.85 -12.50
C ALA A 342 -20.46 19.22 -12.42
N LYS A 343 -20.17 20.29 -11.68
CA LYS A 343 -18.82 20.83 -11.55
C LYS A 343 -17.84 19.83 -10.94
N TYR A 344 -16.61 19.83 -11.44
CA TYR A 344 -15.54 19.01 -10.85
C TYR A 344 -15.10 19.58 -9.50
N PRO A 345 -14.63 18.73 -8.56
CA PRO A 345 -14.16 19.18 -7.26
C PRO A 345 -12.73 19.73 -7.32
N ASN A 346 -12.43 20.72 -6.49
CA ASN A 346 -11.08 21.27 -6.28
C ASN A 346 -10.05 20.22 -5.81
N ALA A 347 -8.77 20.56 -5.99
CA ALA A 347 -7.59 19.81 -5.57
C ALA A 347 -7.59 18.37 -6.10
N THR A 348 -7.98 18.21 -7.37
CA THR A 348 -8.25 16.90 -7.96
C THR A 348 -7.30 16.60 -9.09
N ASP A 349 -6.53 15.52 -8.88
CA ASP A 349 -5.70 14.89 -9.89
C ASP A 349 -6.37 13.62 -10.41
N CYS A 350 -6.53 13.53 -11.73
CA CYS A 350 -7.03 12.34 -12.41
C CYS A 350 -6.13 11.98 -13.58
N VAL A 351 -5.89 10.68 -13.76
CA VAL A 351 -5.10 10.17 -14.88
C VAL A 351 -5.90 9.11 -15.62
N TRP A 352 -5.99 9.23 -16.94
CA TRP A 352 -6.47 8.18 -17.82
C TRP A 352 -5.34 7.77 -18.74
N THR A 353 -5.06 6.47 -18.82
CA THR A 353 -4.15 5.93 -19.83
C THR A 353 -4.94 5.07 -20.80
N ILE A 354 -4.79 5.33 -22.09
CA ILE A 354 -5.33 4.50 -23.15
C ILE A 354 -4.17 3.81 -23.86
N LEU A 355 -4.24 2.48 -24.00
CA LEU A 355 -3.23 1.68 -24.67
C LEU A 355 -3.86 0.81 -25.76
N ALA A 356 -3.61 1.16 -27.02
CA ALA A 356 -4.01 0.41 -28.18
C ALA A 356 -3.02 -0.73 -28.52
N PRO A 357 -3.47 -1.75 -29.28
CA PRO A 357 -2.59 -2.74 -29.88
C PRO A 357 -1.52 -2.13 -30.79
N ILE A 358 -0.49 -2.91 -31.10
CA ILE A 358 0.54 -2.51 -32.08
C ILE A 358 -0.12 -2.26 -33.43
N GLY A 359 0.28 -1.16 -34.10
CA GLY A 359 -0.27 -0.76 -35.40
C GLY A 359 -1.43 0.24 -35.34
N TYR A 360 -1.98 0.51 -34.15
CA TYR A 360 -3.06 1.48 -33.97
C TYR A 360 -2.58 2.78 -33.29
N LYS A 361 -3.32 3.85 -33.57
CA LYS A 361 -3.33 5.14 -32.89
C LYS A 361 -4.66 5.32 -32.15
N ILE A 362 -4.76 6.37 -31.36
CA ILE A 362 -5.93 6.68 -30.54
C ILE A 362 -6.47 8.03 -31.00
N ALA A 363 -7.71 8.05 -31.46
CA ALA A 363 -8.46 9.26 -31.73
C ALA A 363 -9.35 9.57 -30.52
N LEU A 364 -9.20 10.77 -29.96
CA LEU A 364 -9.92 11.30 -28.80
C LEU A 364 -10.76 12.49 -29.24
N SER A 365 -12.02 12.53 -28.81
CA SER A 365 -12.94 13.64 -29.00
C SER A 365 -13.54 14.03 -27.65
N ILE A 366 -13.44 15.31 -27.30
CA ILE A 366 -13.96 15.88 -26.06
C ILE A 366 -15.00 16.93 -26.45
N ALA A 367 -16.25 16.67 -26.08
CA ALA A 367 -17.35 17.60 -26.22
C ALA A 367 -17.54 18.36 -24.88
N HIS A 368 -17.94 19.63 -24.99
CA HIS A 368 -18.23 20.47 -23.81
C HIS A 368 -17.06 20.50 -22.81
N PHE A 369 -15.89 20.96 -23.28
CA PHE A 369 -14.72 21.16 -22.43
C PHE A 369 -14.81 22.53 -21.75
N ASP A 370 -14.88 22.55 -20.43
CA ASP A 370 -15.01 23.75 -19.61
C ASP A 370 -14.17 23.59 -18.33
N LEU A 371 -12.94 24.10 -18.36
CA LEU A 371 -12.08 24.21 -17.19
C LEU A 371 -11.84 25.69 -16.87
N GLU A 372 -11.43 26.01 -15.63
CA GLU A 372 -11.00 27.35 -15.28
C GLU A 372 -9.97 27.90 -16.29
N ALA A 373 -10.22 29.09 -16.80
CA ALA A 373 -9.31 29.76 -17.72
C ALA A 373 -8.24 30.53 -16.92
N SER A 374 -6.98 30.27 -17.20
CA SER A 374 -5.88 31.04 -16.63
C SER A 374 -4.72 31.20 -17.61
N GLN A 375 -3.83 32.16 -17.36
CA GLN A 375 -2.67 32.40 -18.23
C GLN A 375 -1.75 31.18 -18.24
N GLY A 376 -1.53 30.61 -19.43
CA GLY A 376 -0.72 29.40 -19.58
C GLY A 376 -1.33 28.14 -18.93
N CYS A 377 -2.63 28.18 -18.59
CA CYS A 377 -3.32 27.12 -17.85
C CYS A 377 -2.60 26.77 -16.55
N SER A 378 -2.23 27.78 -15.77
CA SER A 378 -1.53 27.66 -14.48
C SER A 378 -2.38 27.08 -13.35
N HIS A 379 -3.71 27.22 -13.40
CA HIS A 379 -4.63 26.72 -12.37
C HIS A 379 -5.13 25.34 -12.80
N ASP A 380 -6.33 25.27 -13.39
CA ASP A 380 -6.90 24.03 -13.88
C ASP A 380 -6.46 23.72 -15.30
N TYR A 381 -6.18 22.45 -15.57
CA TYR A 381 -5.72 22.05 -16.90
C TYR A 381 -5.92 20.58 -17.21
N LEU A 382 -6.02 20.32 -18.52
CA LEU A 382 -5.90 19.00 -19.12
C LEU A 382 -4.61 18.89 -19.91
N VAL A 383 -3.79 17.88 -19.59
CA VAL A 383 -2.61 17.51 -20.36
C VAL A 383 -2.91 16.27 -21.19
N LEU A 384 -2.70 16.37 -22.51
CA LEU A 384 -2.73 15.24 -23.45
C LEU A 384 -1.29 14.94 -23.88
N ARG A 385 -0.78 13.74 -23.58
CA ARG A 385 0.61 13.35 -23.81
C ARG A 385 0.72 12.01 -24.53
N ASP A 386 1.43 11.98 -25.64
CA ASP A 386 1.79 10.75 -26.35
C ASP A 386 3.32 10.62 -26.55
N SER A 387 3.75 9.77 -27.49
CA SER A 387 5.16 9.49 -27.76
C SER A 387 5.94 10.66 -28.39
N ARG A 388 5.27 11.67 -28.96
CA ARG A 388 5.91 12.78 -29.69
C ARG A 388 5.51 14.15 -29.19
N ARG A 389 4.28 14.32 -28.70
CA ARG A 389 3.75 15.64 -28.30
C ARG A 389 3.09 15.62 -26.93
N GLN A 390 3.09 16.81 -26.33
CA GLN A 390 2.32 17.13 -25.14
C GLN A 390 1.56 18.43 -25.39
N GLN A 391 0.27 18.45 -25.08
CA GLN A 391 -0.57 19.64 -25.15
C GLN A 391 -1.20 19.91 -23.78
N LYS A 392 -1.24 21.17 -23.37
CA LYS A 392 -1.93 21.65 -22.16
C LYS A 392 -3.10 22.52 -22.58
N LYS A 393 -4.29 22.28 -22.02
CA LYS A 393 -5.55 22.95 -22.40
C LYS A 393 -6.34 23.34 -21.14
N CYS A 394 -7.02 24.48 -21.19
CA CYS A 394 -7.89 25.03 -20.15
C CYS A 394 -8.89 26.01 -20.80
N GLY A 395 -9.82 26.57 -20.02
CA GLY A 395 -10.90 27.42 -20.51
C GLY A 395 -12.03 26.63 -21.18
N VAL A 396 -12.87 27.34 -21.94
CA VAL A 396 -14.00 26.76 -22.66
C VAL A 396 -13.61 26.43 -24.11
N ILE A 397 -13.73 25.17 -24.50
CA ILE A 397 -13.47 24.69 -25.86
C ILE A 397 -14.69 23.89 -26.33
N PRO A 398 -15.42 24.34 -27.37
CA PRO A 398 -16.64 23.65 -27.82
C PRO A 398 -16.40 22.19 -28.24
N LEU A 399 -15.30 21.96 -28.97
CA LEU A 399 -14.89 20.63 -29.42
C LEU A 399 -13.36 20.54 -29.45
N LEU A 400 -12.80 19.58 -28.72
CA LEU A 400 -11.37 19.30 -28.70
C LEU A 400 -11.10 17.90 -29.25
N ASN A 401 -10.46 17.85 -30.42
CA ASN A 401 -10.06 16.61 -31.07
C ASN A 401 -8.54 16.38 -30.95
N TYR A 402 -8.15 15.13 -30.74
CA TYR A 402 -6.74 14.73 -30.61
C TYR A 402 -6.51 13.33 -31.16
N THR A 403 -5.64 13.19 -32.16
CA THR A 403 -5.16 11.88 -32.64
C THR A 403 -3.72 11.63 -32.22
N SER A 404 -3.44 10.55 -31.48
CA SER A 404 -2.09 10.22 -31.03
C SER A 404 -1.16 9.80 -32.16
N TYR A 405 0.15 10.01 -31.98
CA TYR A 405 1.15 9.52 -32.94
C TYR A 405 1.47 8.02 -32.80
N GLY A 406 1.26 7.48 -31.61
CA GLY A 406 1.52 6.08 -31.31
C GLY A 406 0.36 5.43 -30.58
N ARG A 407 0.55 4.18 -30.17
CA ARG A 407 -0.49 3.36 -29.55
C ARG A 407 -0.83 3.71 -28.10
N SER A 408 -0.24 4.74 -27.52
CA SER A 408 -0.45 5.12 -26.11
C SER A 408 -0.77 6.59 -25.99
N LEU A 409 -1.79 6.91 -25.20
CA LEU A 409 -2.18 8.27 -24.85
C LEU A 409 -2.38 8.37 -23.34
N LEU A 410 -1.71 9.33 -22.71
CA LEU A 410 -1.89 9.69 -21.31
C LEU A 410 -2.63 11.01 -21.24
N ILE A 411 -3.72 11.03 -20.47
CA ILE A 411 -4.54 12.19 -20.19
C ILE A 411 -4.44 12.48 -18.70
N TYR A 412 -4.02 13.69 -18.34
CA TYR A 412 -3.89 14.12 -16.95
C TYR A 412 -4.69 15.39 -16.72
N PHE A 413 -5.67 15.32 -15.83
CA PHE A 413 -6.48 16.44 -15.39
C PHE A 413 -6.02 16.87 -14.00
N HIS A 414 -5.84 18.17 -13.81
CA HIS A 414 -5.51 18.80 -12.55
C HIS A 414 -6.50 19.95 -12.28
N SER A 415 -6.93 20.07 -11.03
CA SER A 415 -7.62 21.26 -10.51
C SER A 415 -6.95 21.76 -9.24
N ASP A 416 -6.88 23.08 -9.09
CA ASP A 416 -6.25 23.72 -7.94
C ASP A 416 -7.19 23.81 -6.73
N ALA A 417 -6.82 24.56 -5.68
CA ALA A 417 -7.62 24.61 -4.44
C ALA A 417 -8.96 25.38 -4.57
N SER A 418 -9.23 26.02 -5.70
CA SER A 418 -10.33 26.96 -5.90
C SER A 418 -10.95 26.88 -7.31
N VAL A 419 -12.02 27.64 -7.53
CA VAL A 419 -12.69 27.85 -8.82
C VAL A 419 -13.07 26.58 -9.60
N GLU A 420 -14.28 26.09 -9.37
CA GLU A 420 -14.82 24.94 -10.10
C GLU A 420 -15.55 25.34 -11.40
N ALA A 421 -15.33 24.58 -12.48
CA ALA A 421 -16.02 24.72 -13.78
C ALA A 421 -16.72 23.40 -14.21
N GLY A 422 -17.33 23.39 -15.40
CA GLY A 422 -18.20 22.29 -15.88
C GLY A 422 -17.50 20.96 -16.17
N GLY A 423 -16.18 20.95 -16.32
CA GLY A 423 -15.40 19.75 -16.59
C GLY A 423 -15.45 19.33 -18.06
N PHE A 424 -15.39 18.03 -18.31
CA PHE A 424 -15.47 17.50 -19.68
C PHE A 424 -15.96 16.05 -19.73
N HIS A 425 -16.52 15.68 -20.89
CA HIS A 425 -16.79 14.29 -21.26
C HIS A 425 -16.06 13.94 -22.56
N ALA A 426 -15.24 12.88 -22.49
CA ALA A 426 -14.37 12.42 -23.54
C ALA A 426 -14.83 11.07 -24.08
N SER A 427 -14.68 10.88 -25.40
CA SER A 427 -14.83 9.60 -26.07
C SER A 427 -13.60 9.32 -26.93
N TYR A 428 -13.21 8.05 -27.04
CA TYR A 428 -12.08 7.65 -27.85
C TYR A 428 -12.37 6.38 -28.65
N TYR A 429 -11.62 6.20 -29.74
CA TYR A 429 -11.57 4.97 -30.51
C TYR A 429 -10.17 4.73 -31.09
N PHE A 430 -9.85 3.48 -31.39
CA PHE A 430 -8.60 3.11 -32.06
C PHE A 430 -8.74 3.30 -33.57
N THR A 431 -7.72 3.91 -34.18
CA THR A 431 -7.64 4.16 -35.63
C THR A 431 -6.30 3.66 -36.17
N SER A 432 -6.26 3.23 -37.43
CA SER A 432 -5.00 2.87 -38.11
C SER A 432 -4.14 4.08 -38.46
#